data_AF-A0A844X767-F1
#
_entry.id   AF-A0A844X767-F1
#
_cell.length_a   1.000
_cell.length_b   1.000
_cell.length_c   1.000
_cell.angle_alpha   90.00
_cell.angle_beta   90.00
_cell.angle_gamma   90.00
#
_symmetry.space_group_name_H-M   'P 1'
#
loop_
_entity.id
_entity.type
_entity.pdbx_description
1 polymer ?
#
loop_
_entity_poly.entity_id
_entity_poly.type
_entity_poly.pdbx_seq_one_letter_code
_entity_poly.pdbx_strand_id
1 'polypeptide(L)'
;MKKISIFFIILLTSNYVQSLEIIWDLVFDAKYNLAHIPMNIEDEKILLTFDTGAKEALYLPIDLINKIPNKSEQSKKIRYIDLSGNIIESRSYIIENLCINSFNFKKVSVAEYKYWGFNYLNDDTDVNKENKGLDNPVIGLGLFKDYVLTINYPESKITISDYEDISNDLDEKWISAPF
;
A
#
# COMPACT_ATOMS: atom_id res chain seq x y z
N MET A 1 51.02 35.71 -37.49
CA MET A 1 49.58 35.70 -37.14
C MET A 1 49.13 34.26 -36.95
N LYS A 2 48.90 33.80 -35.72
CA LYS A 2 48.27 32.50 -35.43
C LYS A 2 47.03 32.78 -34.59
N LYS A 3 45.84 32.54 -35.16
CA LYS A 3 44.57 32.60 -34.44
C LYS A 3 44.40 31.27 -33.69
N ILE A 4 44.44 31.32 -32.37
CA ILE A 4 44.04 30.20 -31.51
C ILE A 4 42.53 30.40 -31.29
N SER A 5 41.70 29.61 -31.98
CA SER A 5 40.29 29.53 -31.68
C SER A 5 40.10 28.60 -30.49
N ILE A 6 39.75 29.18 -29.34
CA ILE A 6 39.30 28.42 -28.16
C ILE A 6 37.84 28.07 -28.40
N PHE A 7 37.55 26.79 -28.62
CA PHE A 7 36.18 26.27 -28.64
C PHE A 7 35.75 25.97 -27.20
N PHE A 8 34.80 26.75 -26.68
CA PHE A 8 34.18 26.50 -25.38
C PHE A 8 32.95 25.62 -25.61
N ILE A 9 33.01 24.34 -25.24
CA ILE A 9 31.86 23.43 -25.25
C ILE A 9 31.15 23.58 -23.91
N ILE A 10 29.99 24.24 -23.91
CA ILE A 10 29.09 24.28 -22.74
C ILE A 10 28.28 22.99 -22.77
N LEU A 11 28.58 22.07 -21.86
CA LEU A 11 27.79 20.86 -21.64
C LEU A 11 26.54 21.24 -20.83
N LEU A 12 25.39 21.41 -21.49
CA LEU A 12 24.10 21.49 -20.81
C LEU A 12 23.69 20.07 -20.38
N THR A 13 23.99 19.69 -19.14
CA THR A 13 23.37 18.53 -18.51
C THR A 13 22.00 18.95 -17.98
N SER A 14 20.96 18.83 -18.81
CA SER A 14 19.58 18.88 -18.32
C SER A 14 19.32 17.61 -17.52
N ASN A 15 19.24 17.74 -16.19
CA ASN A 15 18.70 16.67 -15.35
C ASN A 15 17.20 16.58 -15.64
N TYR A 16 16.81 15.68 -16.54
CA TYR A 16 15.42 15.29 -16.65
C TYR A 16 15.07 14.50 -15.39
N VAL A 17 14.27 15.10 -14.51
CA VAL A 17 13.59 14.36 -13.45
C VAL A 17 12.49 13.57 -14.17
N GLN A 18 12.70 12.28 -14.38
CA GLN A 18 11.64 11.40 -14.85
C GLN A 18 10.69 11.15 -13.68
N SER A 19 9.39 11.33 -13.91
CA SER A 19 8.37 10.88 -12.97
C SER A 19 8.46 9.36 -12.80
N LEU A 20 8.24 8.91 -11.58
CA LEU A 20 8.27 7.50 -11.21
C LEU A 20 6.84 6.96 -11.25
N GLU A 21 6.59 6.09 -12.22
CA GLU A 21 5.33 5.35 -12.33
C GLU A 21 5.58 3.86 -12.11
N ILE A 22 4.76 3.26 -11.26
CA ILE A 22 4.82 1.83 -10.94
C ILE A 22 3.45 1.21 -11.06
N ILE A 23 3.40 0.05 -11.70
CA ILE A 23 2.19 -0.70 -11.93
C ILE A 23 2.25 -1.99 -11.13
N TRP A 24 1.22 -2.23 -10.32
CA TRP A 24 1.01 -3.47 -9.58
C TRP A 24 -0.23 -4.21 -10.08
N ASP A 25 -0.20 -5.53 -9.92
CA ASP A 25 -1.33 -6.40 -10.26
C ASP A 25 -2.42 -6.35 -9.18
N LEU A 26 -3.68 -6.34 -9.60
CA LEU A 26 -4.83 -6.68 -8.76
C LEU A 26 -5.27 -8.11 -9.06
N VAL A 27 -5.57 -8.86 -8.00
CA VAL A 27 -6.13 -10.20 -8.11
C VAL A 27 -7.42 -10.25 -7.30
N PHE A 28 -8.45 -10.89 -7.82
CA PHE A 28 -9.75 -10.98 -7.15
C PHE A 28 -9.99 -12.38 -6.63
N ASP A 29 -10.45 -12.50 -5.39
CA ASP A 29 -10.84 -13.81 -4.88
C ASP A 29 -12.15 -14.30 -5.49
N ALA A 30 -12.31 -15.62 -5.61
CA ALA A 30 -13.48 -16.19 -6.27
C ALA A 30 -14.78 -16.11 -5.45
N LYS A 31 -14.69 -15.88 -4.13
CA LYS A 31 -15.83 -16.03 -3.22
C LYS A 31 -16.60 -14.73 -3.04
N TYR A 32 -15.87 -13.63 -2.89
CA TYR A 32 -16.36 -12.31 -2.55
C TYR A 32 -15.90 -11.25 -3.56
N ASN A 33 -15.02 -11.63 -4.50
CA ASN A 33 -14.45 -10.71 -5.48
C ASN A 33 -13.76 -9.51 -4.79
N LEU A 34 -13.13 -9.74 -3.62
CA LEU A 34 -12.31 -8.72 -2.98
C LEU A 34 -11.02 -8.56 -3.76
N ALA A 35 -10.58 -7.32 -3.88
CA ALA A 35 -9.32 -6.99 -4.51
C ALA A 35 -8.17 -7.32 -3.55
N HIS A 36 -7.15 -7.99 -4.08
CA HIS A 36 -5.92 -8.31 -3.39
C HIS A 36 -4.73 -7.88 -4.22
N ILE A 37 -3.63 -7.51 -3.55
CA ILE A 37 -2.37 -7.16 -4.20
C ILE A 37 -1.29 -8.12 -3.71
N PRO A 38 -0.66 -8.90 -4.62
CA PRO A 38 0.49 -9.71 -4.27
C PRO A 38 1.71 -8.80 -4.05
N MET A 39 2.29 -8.90 -2.86
CA MET A 39 3.45 -8.11 -2.46
C MET A 39 4.61 -8.99 -2.05
N ASN A 40 5.80 -8.46 -2.23
CA ASN A 40 7.01 -8.91 -1.57
C ASN A 40 7.37 -7.89 -0.48
N ILE A 41 7.33 -8.30 0.79
CA ILE A 41 7.72 -7.50 1.95
C ILE A 41 8.81 -8.28 2.68
N GLU A 42 10.01 -7.73 2.80
CA GLU A 42 11.17 -8.40 3.44
C GLU A 42 11.40 -9.83 2.90
N ASP A 43 11.36 -9.99 1.57
CA ASP A 43 11.50 -11.28 0.85
C ASP A 43 10.38 -12.31 1.08
N GLU A 44 9.33 -11.95 1.83
CA GLU A 44 8.13 -12.76 1.99
C GLU A 44 7.05 -12.35 0.99
N LYS A 45 6.56 -13.31 0.21
CA LYS A 45 5.42 -13.14 -0.69
C LYS A 45 4.12 -13.22 0.09
N ILE A 46 3.35 -12.15 0.06
CA ILE A 46 2.15 -11.97 0.88
C ILE A 46 1.05 -11.43 -0.01
N LEU A 47 -0.15 -11.99 0.11
CA LEU A 47 -1.32 -11.48 -0.57
C LEU A 47 -2.08 -10.56 0.41
N LEU A 48 -2.10 -9.26 0.13
CA LEU A 48 -2.78 -8.29 0.98
C LEU A 48 -4.13 -7.91 0.37
N THR A 49 -5.17 -7.89 1.19
CA THR A 49 -6.47 -7.33 0.79
C THR A 49 -6.34 -5.82 0.61
N PHE A 50 -6.76 -5.31 -0.54
CA PHE A 50 -6.77 -3.88 -0.82
C PHE A 50 -8.05 -3.25 -0.29
N ASP A 51 -7.92 -2.46 0.77
CA ASP A 51 -9.05 -1.83 1.45
C ASP A 51 -8.95 -0.32 1.32
N THR A 52 -9.75 0.24 0.41
CA THR A 52 -9.80 1.69 0.19
C THR A 52 -10.42 2.46 1.36
N GLY A 53 -11.08 1.78 2.31
CA GLY A 53 -11.58 2.37 3.55
C GLY A 53 -10.54 2.40 4.68
N ALA A 54 -9.41 1.72 4.50
CA ALA A 54 -8.37 1.61 5.52
C ALA A 54 -7.39 2.80 5.47
N LYS A 55 -7.19 3.45 6.62
CA LYS A 55 -6.43 4.71 6.73
C LYS A 55 -4.93 4.51 6.88
N GLU A 56 -4.51 3.47 7.59
CA GLU A 56 -3.09 3.17 7.71
C GLU A 56 -2.55 2.57 6.41
N ALA A 57 -1.25 2.65 6.21
CA ALA A 57 -0.65 2.10 5.00
C ALA A 57 -0.76 0.57 4.97
N LEU A 58 -0.47 -0.09 6.09
CA LEU A 58 -0.57 -1.54 6.21
C LEU A 58 -1.20 -1.94 7.54
N TYR A 59 -1.97 -3.01 7.53
CA TYR A 59 -2.39 -3.72 8.73
C TYR A 59 -1.86 -5.13 8.63
N LEU A 60 -0.90 -5.48 9.47
CA LEU A 60 -0.14 -6.71 9.35
C LEU A 60 -0.26 -7.55 10.63
N PRO A 61 -0.21 -8.89 10.52
CA PRO A 61 -0.06 -9.75 11.69
C PRO A 61 1.21 -9.37 12.46
N ILE A 62 1.15 -9.45 13.79
CA ILE A 62 2.25 -9.00 14.65
C ILE A 62 3.56 -9.75 14.34
N ASP A 63 3.48 -11.02 13.96
CA ASP A 63 4.65 -11.83 13.59
C ASP A 63 5.37 -11.28 12.35
N LEU A 64 4.62 -10.77 11.37
CA LEU A 64 5.18 -10.13 10.19
C LEU A 64 5.78 -8.77 10.54
N ILE A 65 5.09 -7.95 11.35
CA ILE A 65 5.62 -6.67 11.84
C ILE A 65 6.95 -6.90 12.57
N ASN A 66 7.04 -7.95 13.38
CA ASN A 66 8.24 -8.27 14.15
C ASN A 66 9.46 -8.57 13.27
N LYS A 67 9.27 -9.13 12.06
CA LYS A 67 10.34 -9.38 11.09
C LYS A 67 10.88 -8.11 10.43
N ILE A 68 10.05 -7.07 10.30
CA ILE A 68 10.46 -5.83 9.64
C ILE A 68 11.51 -5.08 10.49
N PRO A 69 12.70 -4.78 9.94
CA PRO A 69 13.74 -4.02 10.65
C PRO A 69 13.38 -2.54 10.75
N ASN A 70 14.09 -1.79 11.60
CA ASN A 70 14.01 -0.32 11.68
C ASN A 70 12.60 0.27 11.89
N LYS A 71 11.74 -0.46 12.61
CA LYS A 71 10.41 0.00 13.02
C LYS A 71 10.44 0.66 14.40
N SER A 72 9.59 1.65 14.60
CA SER A 72 9.36 2.31 15.88
C SER A 72 7.91 2.19 16.31
N GLU A 73 7.64 1.53 17.43
CA GLU A 73 6.29 1.46 18.02
C GLU A 73 5.85 2.86 18.47
N GLN A 74 4.62 3.23 18.13
CA GLN A 74 4.01 4.47 18.56
C GLN A 74 3.39 4.29 19.95
N SER A 75 3.51 5.31 20.81
CA SER A 75 2.93 5.28 22.16
C SER A 75 1.41 5.24 22.15
N LYS A 76 0.78 5.81 21.11
CA LYS A 76 -0.66 5.84 20.93
C LYS A 76 -1.11 4.64 20.10
N LYS A 77 -2.06 3.88 20.63
CA LYS A 77 -2.76 2.82 19.88
C LYS A 77 -3.76 3.43 18.90
N ILE A 78 -3.96 2.74 17.80
CA ILE A 78 -5.02 3.05 16.83
C ILE A 78 -6.32 2.42 17.33
N ARG A 79 -7.42 3.17 17.19
CA ARG A 79 -8.76 2.73 17.61
C ARG A 79 -9.68 2.71 16.39
N TYR A 80 -10.41 1.62 16.22
CA TYR A 80 -11.46 1.47 15.22
C TYR A 80 -12.65 0.74 15.82
N ILE A 81 -13.76 0.77 15.08
CA ILE A 81 -15.00 0.09 15.44
C ILE A 81 -15.18 -1.05 14.44
N ASP A 82 -15.38 -2.27 14.94
CA ASP A 82 -15.68 -3.41 14.06
C ASP A 82 -17.12 -3.34 13.50
N LEU A 83 -17.46 -4.23 12.56
CA LEU A 83 -18.81 -4.28 12.00
C LEU A 83 -19.90 -4.64 13.02
N SER A 84 -19.54 -5.10 14.22
CA SER A 84 -20.44 -5.39 15.34
C SER A 84 -20.61 -4.20 16.30
N GLY A 85 -19.89 -3.09 16.07
CA GLY A 85 -19.91 -1.91 16.93
C GLY A 85 -18.94 -1.95 18.12
N ASN A 86 -18.08 -2.97 18.23
CA ASN A 86 -17.09 -3.06 19.30
C ASN A 86 -15.87 -2.20 18.98
N ILE A 87 -15.31 -1.59 20.03
CA ILE A 87 -14.07 -0.83 19.92
C ILE A 87 -12.89 -1.79 19.98
N ILE A 88 -12.04 -1.72 18.96
CA ILE A 88 -10.79 -2.46 18.90
C ILE A 88 -9.62 -1.47 18.99
N GLU A 89 -8.61 -1.84 19.79
CA GLU A 89 -7.36 -1.10 19.87
C GLU A 89 -6.22 -1.95 19.29
N SER A 90 -5.39 -1.35 18.44
CA SER A 90 -4.25 -2.02 17.81
C SER A 90 -2.96 -1.26 18.07
N ARG A 91 -1.87 -2.00 18.24
CA ARG A 91 -0.53 -1.40 18.26
C ARG A 91 -0.25 -0.78 16.89
N SER A 92 0.58 0.25 16.87
CA SER A 92 0.98 0.90 15.63
C SER A 92 2.46 1.21 15.61
N TYR A 93 3.01 1.23 14.41
CA TYR A 93 4.44 1.31 14.14
C TYR A 93 4.65 2.27 12.97
N ILE A 94 5.79 2.96 12.98
CA ILE A 94 6.30 3.67 11.81
C ILE A 94 7.55 2.95 11.34
N ILE A 95 7.60 2.64 10.06
CA ILE A 95 8.78 2.11 9.38
C ILE A 95 9.36 3.23 8.52
N GLU A 96 10.58 3.65 8.82
CA GLU A 96 11.19 4.83 8.16
C GLU A 96 11.37 4.61 6.66
N ASN A 97 11.80 3.42 6.26
CA ASN A 97 11.90 3.01 4.86
C ASN A 97 11.45 1.56 4.74
N LEU A 98 10.45 1.31 3.89
CA LEU A 98 9.96 -0.02 3.60
C LEU A 98 9.98 -0.25 2.09
N CYS A 99 10.66 -1.31 1.66
CA CYS A 99 10.65 -1.76 0.28
C CYS A 99 9.48 -2.72 0.07
N ILE A 100 8.58 -2.37 -0.86
CA ILE A 100 7.46 -3.22 -1.27
C ILE A 100 7.53 -3.35 -2.79
N ASN A 101 7.61 -4.58 -3.30
CA ASN A 101 7.71 -4.84 -4.75
C ASN A 101 8.80 -4.00 -5.47
N SER A 102 9.96 -3.82 -4.83
CA SER A 102 11.09 -2.99 -5.32
C SER A 102 10.86 -1.48 -5.32
N PHE A 103 9.78 -0.99 -4.70
CA PHE A 103 9.55 0.43 -4.48
C PHE A 103 9.72 0.79 -3.00
N ASN A 104 10.44 1.89 -2.75
CA ASN A 104 10.75 2.34 -1.40
C ASN A 104 9.77 3.41 -0.94
N PHE A 105 8.90 3.03 0.00
CA PHE A 105 8.04 3.96 0.70
C PHE A 105 8.76 4.51 1.93
N LYS A 106 8.52 5.79 2.24
CA LYS A 106 9.06 6.47 3.41
C LYS A 106 7.99 6.66 4.48
N LYS A 107 8.37 6.54 5.75
CA LYS A 107 7.48 6.78 6.90
C LYS A 107 6.15 6.03 6.79
N VAL A 108 6.23 4.73 6.53
CA VAL A 108 5.07 3.86 6.35
C VAL A 108 4.43 3.61 7.71
N SER A 109 3.13 3.90 7.83
CA SER A 109 2.36 3.60 9.03
C SER A 109 1.81 2.19 8.98
N VAL A 110 2.10 1.41 10.01
CA VAL A 110 1.69 0.00 10.10
C VAL A 110 0.95 -0.22 11.40
N ALA A 111 -0.25 -0.78 11.31
CA ALA A 111 -1.02 -1.23 12.46
C ALA A 111 -0.93 -2.75 12.60
N GLU A 112 -1.00 -3.22 13.85
CA GLU A 112 -1.32 -4.62 14.12
C GLU A 112 -2.71 -4.92 13.54
N TYR A 113 -2.78 -5.91 12.66
CA TYR A 113 -4.05 -6.41 12.15
C TYR A 113 -4.82 -7.08 13.28
N LYS A 114 -6.05 -6.64 13.50
CA LYS A 114 -7.04 -7.42 14.24
C LYS A 114 -8.31 -7.43 13.40
N TYR A 115 -8.95 -8.58 13.38
CA TYR A 115 -10.16 -8.76 12.59
C TYR A 115 -11.23 -7.71 12.95
N TRP A 116 -11.66 -6.93 11.96
CA TRP A 116 -12.69 -5.89 12.10
C TRP A 116 -13.97 -6.18 11.30
N GLY A 117 -14.06 -7.34 10.66
CA GLY A 117 -15.28 -7.79 9.97
C GLY A 117 -16.39 -8.21 10.94
N PHE A 118 -17.51 -8.67 10.39
CA PHE A 118 -18.63 -9.17 11.18
C PHE A 118 -18.41 -10.65 11.49
N ASN A 119 -18.06 -10.97 12.74
CA ASN A 119 -17.97 -12.35 13.19
C ASN A 119 -19.37 -12.89 13.57
N TYR A 120 -20.05 -13.54 12.63
CA TYR A 120 -21.34 -14.22 12.89
C TYR A 120 -21.17 -15.59 13.57
N LEU A 121 -19.94 -16.09 13.74
CA LEU A 121 -19.68 -17.46 14.18
C LEU A 121 -19.57 -17.56 15.70
N ASN A 122 -20.73 -17.76 16.32
CA ASN A 122 -20.84 -18.40 17.63
C ASN A 122 -21.29 -19.86 17.45
N ASP A 123 -20.62 -20.58 16.54
CA ASP A 123 -20.88 -22.01 16.32
C ASP A 123 -19.61 -22.81 16.63
N ASP A 124 -19.61 -23.42 17.81
CA ASP A 124 -18.54 -24.29 18.32
C ASP A 124 -18.51 -25.67 17.63
N THR A 125 -19.29 -25.87 16.55
CA THR A 125 -19.46 -27.19 15.92
C THR A 125 -18.75 -27.39 14.58
N ASP A 126 -18.04 -26.41 14.03
CA ASP A 126 -17.33 -26.62 12.77
C ASP A 126 -15.91 -27.17 13.00
N VAL A 127 -15.78 -28.49 12.86
CA VAL A 127 -14.55 -29.26 12.78
C VAL A 127 -13.88 -28.97 11.44
N ASN A 128 -13.44 -27.72 11.25
CA ASN A 128 -12.46 -27.28 10.25
C ASN A 128 -11.68 -26.11 10.85
N LYS A 129 -10.90 -26.43 11.89
CA LYS A 129 -9.91 -25.56 12.53
C LYS A 129 -8.71 -25.22 11.60
N GLU A 130 -8.89 -25.21 10.29
CA GLU A 130 -7.85 -24.74 9.35
C GLU A 130 -7.96 -23.25 9.05
N ASN A 131 -9.04 -22.57 9.47
CA ASN A 131 -9.24 -21.13 9.25
C ASN A 131 -9.43 -20.30 10.53
N LYS A 132 -9.06 -20.83 11.71
CA LYS A 132 -8.91 -20.03 12.94
C LYS A 132 -7.55 -19.33 12.91
N GLY A 133 -7.40 -18.37 11.99
CA GLY A 133 -6.14 -17.68 11.73
C GLY A 133 -6.14 -16.93 10.40
N LEU A 134 -7.27 -16.36 9.97
CA LEU A 134 -7.32 -15.42 8.83
C LEU A 134 -6.72 -14.07 9.27
N ASP A 135 -5.44 -14.13 9.58
CA ASP A 135 -4.47 -13.06 9.54
C ASP A 135 -4.39 -12.59 8.08
N ASN A 136 -5.41 -11.87 7.62
CA ASN A 136 -5.44 -11.29 6.29
C ASN A 136 -4.82 -9.90 6.36
N PRO A 137 -3.53 -9.75 6.01
CA PRO A 137 -2.91 -8.45 5.98
C PRO A 137 -3.66 -7.55 4.98
N VAL A 138 -3.74 -6.28 5.33
CA VAL A 138 -4.47 -5.27 4.56
C VAL A 138 -3.49 -4.20 4.10
N ILE A 139 -3.67 -3.76 2.87
CA ILE A 139 -3.03 -2.57 2.31
C ILE A 139 -4.10 -1.49 2.13
N GLY A 140 -3.88 -0.36 2.81
CA GLY A 140 -4.80 0.77 2.82
C GLY A 140 -4.32 1.94 1.97
N LEU A 141 -5.17 2.95 1.82
CA LEU A 141 -4.84 4.17 1.07
C LEU A 141 -3.72 4.98 1.73
N GLY A 142 -3.48 4.78 3.03
CA GLY A 142 -2.39 5.45 3.76
C GLY A 142 -1.00 5.23 3.15
N LEU A 143 -0.80 4.14 2.40
CA LEU A 143 0.47 3.85 1.72
C LEU A 143 0.75 4.83 0.58
N PHE A 144 -0.32 5.30 -0.05
CA PHE A 144 -0.29 6.09 -1.28
C PHE A 144 -0.55 7.57 -1.06
N LYS A 145 -0.58 8.04 0.20
CA LYS A 145 -0.98 9.42 0.56
C LYS A 145 -0.18 10.55 -0.14
N ASP A 146 1.04 10.25 -0.55
CA ASP A 146 1.96 11.20 -1.21
C ASP A 146 2.07 10.92 -2.72
N TYR A 147 1.14 10.11 -3.28
CA TYR A 147 1.13 9.65 -4.66
C TYR A 147 -0.27 9.77 -5.26
N VAL A 148 -0.34 9.81 -6.58
CA VAL A 148 -1.58 9.59 -7.31
C VAL A 148 -1.78 8.08 -7.50
N LEU A 149 -2.90 7.59 -6.98
CA LEU A 149 -3.30 6.19 -7.12
C LEU A 149 -4.40 6.05 -8.18
N THR A 150 -4.14 5.29 -9.23
CA THR A 150 -5.13 4.97 -10.26
C THR A 150 -5.48 3.49 -10.19
N ILE A 151 -6.77 3.17 -10.06
CA ILE A 151 -7.26 1.79 -9.97
C ILE A 151 -7.98 1.44 -11.27
N ASN A 152 -7.34 0.64 -12.13
CA ASN A 152 -7.92 0.14 -13.37
C ASN A 152 -8.51 -1.25 -13.14
N TYR A 153 -9.78 -1.32 -12.75
CA TYR A 153 -10.49 -2.59 -12.52
C TYR A 153 -10.56 -3.48 -13.78
N PRO A 154 -10.95 -2.97 -14.97
CA PRO A 154 -10.99 -3.78 -16.19
C PRO A 154 -9.67 -4.48 -16.54
N GLU A 155 -8.54 -3.79 -16.34
CA GLU A 155 -7.21 -4.35 -16.60
C GLU A 155 -6.61 -5.06 -15.39
N SER A 156 -7.29 -4.99 -14.24
CA SER A 156 -6.82 -5.53 -12.96
C SER A 156 -5.43 -4.99 -12.59
N LYS A 157 -5.27 -3.66 -12.66
CA LYS A 157 -4.01 -2.96 -12.36
C LYS A 157 -4.22 -1.81 -11.38
N ILE A 158 -3.20 -1.54 -10.58
CA ILE A 158 -3.03 -0.30 -9.84
C ILE A 158 -1.80 0.40 -10.34
N THR A 159 -1.93 1.69 -10.63
CA THR A 159 -0.81 2.56 -11.00
C THR A 159 -0.57 3.56 -9.88
N ILE A 160 0.69 3.68 -9.47
CA ILE A 160 1.17 4.60 -8.44
C ILE A 160 2.12 5.56 -9.13
N SER A 161 1.85 6.85 -9.04
CA SER A 161 2.64 7.88 -9.70
C SER A 161 2.95 9.02 -8.75
N ASP A 162 4.16 9.56 -8.86
CA ASP A 162 4.56 10.82 -8.22
C ASP A 162 4.25 12.06 -9.09
N TYR A 163 3.63 11.85 -10.26
CA TYR A 163 3.23 12.91 -11.16
C TYR A 163 1.86 13.49 -10.74
N GLU A 164 1.87 14.73 -10.24
CA GLU A 164 0.67 15.39 -9.71
C GLU A 164 -0.35 15.78 -10.80
N ASP A 165 0.05 15.86 -12.07
CA ASP A 165 -0.80 16.35 -13.18
C ASP A 165 -1.31 15.23 -14.10
N ILE A 166 -1.77 14.13 -13.52
CA ILE A 166 -2.45 13.05 -14.26
C ILE A 166 -3.81 13.50 -14.80
N SER A 167 -4.39 14.58 -14.27
CA SER A 167 -5.72 15.06 -14.65
C SER A 167 -5.87 15.39 -16.14
N ASN A 168 -4.77 15.81 -16.79
CA ASN A 168 -4.75 16.11 -18.22
C ASN A 168 -4.63 14.86 -19.11
N ASP A 169 -4.19 13.73 -18.55
CA ASP A 169 -4.00 12.45 -19.26
C ASP A 169 -5.17 11.46 -19.04
N LEU A 170 -6.05 11.72 -18.08
CA LEU A 170 -7.25 10.91 -17.83
C LEU A 170 -8.39 11.32 -18.76
N ASP A 171 -8.92 10.37 -19.53
CA ASP A 171 -10.12 10.60 -20.33
C ASP A 171 -11.37 10.80 -19.45
N GLU A 172 -12.48 11.27 -20.04
CA GLU A 172 -13.74 11.55 -19.33
C GLU A 172 -14.36 10.32 -18.63
N LYS A 173 -13.80 9.10 -18.78
CA LYS A 173 -14.31 7.88 -18.15
C LYS A 173 -13.78 7.69 -16.72
N TRP A 174 -12.76 8.43 -16.33
CA TRP A 174 -12.21 8.35 -14.98
C TRP A 174 -13.02 9.18 -13.99
N ILE A 175 -13.20 8.62 -12.78
CA ILE A 175 -13.91 9.28 -11.69
C ILE A 175 -12.90 9.57 -10.59
N SER A 176 -12.77 10.84 -10.22
CA SER A 176 -12.01 11.24 -9.03
C SER A 176 -12.82 10.95 -7.77
N ALA A 177 -12.23 10.22 -6.83
CA ALA A 177 -12.80 9.99 -5.51
C ALA A 177 -12.16 10.96 -4.50
N PRO A 178 -12.94 11.63 -3.64
CA PRO A 178 -12.38 12.40 -2.54
C PRO A 178 -11.96 11.45 -1.42
N PHE A 179 -10.67 11.39 -1.09
CA PHE A 179 -10.14 10.63 0.04
C PHE A 179 -9.20 11.47 0.90
#